data_AF-A0A0L6WX88-F1
#
_entry.id   AF-A0A0L6WX88-F1
#
_cell.length_a   1.000
_cell.length_b   1.000
_cell.length_c   1.000
_cell.angle_alpha   90.00
_cell.angle_beta   90.00
_cell.angle_gamma   90.00
#
_symmetry.space_group_name_H-M   'P 1'
#
loop_
_entity.id
_entity.type
_entity.pdbx_description
1 polymer ?
#
loop_
_entity_poly.entity_id
_entity_poly.type
_entity_poly.pdbx_seq_one_letter_code
_entity_poly.pdbx_strand_id
1 'polypeptide(L)'
;PAWACQMLQQYMMVSGSSAHSLCLDVEIKTMDTRQNCGVTALLDSGATGLFLYLEFIKCHGLTMQPLPKPIPVYNIDKMPKAQLAL
;
A
#
# COMPACT_ATOMS: atom_id res chain seq x y z
N PRO A 1 10.49 -16.04 -4.17
CA PRO A 1 9.92 -16.25 -5.53
C PRO A 1 10.57 -15.29 -6.54
N ALA A 2 10.54 -15.57 -7.84
CA ALA A 2 11.20 -14.72 -8.85
C ALA A 2 10.68 -13.27 -8.85
N TRP A 3 9.41 -13.04 -8.53
CA TRP A 3 8.83 -11.70 -8.40
C TRP A 3 9.47 -10.87 -7.27
N ALA A 4 9.91 -11.51 -6.18
CA ALA A 4 10.52 -10.82 -5.04
C ALA A 4 11.95 -10.32 -5.37
N CYS A 5 12.62 -10.95 -6.33
CA CYS A 5 13.96 -10.54 -6.77
C CYS A 5 13.95 -9.24 -7.58
N GLN A 6 12.78 -8.81 -8.09
CA GLN A 6 12.62 -7.56 -8.87
C GLN A 6 12.02 -6.41 -8.05
N MET A 7 11.69 -6.62 -6.77
CA MET A 7 11.15 -5.55 -5.92
C MET A 7 12.19 -4.48 -5.62
N LEU A 8 11.75 -3.22 -5.66
CA LEU A 8 12.56 -2.09 -5.21
C LEU A 8 12.96 -2.28 -3.74
N GLN A 9 14.21 -1.97 -3.40
CA GLN A 9 14.72 -2.17 -2.05
C GLN A 9 14.17 -1.16 -1.03
N GLN A 10 13.51 -0.10 -1.50
CA GLN A 10 12.90 0.92 -0.67
C GLN A 10 11.78 1.63 -1.44
N TYR A 11 10.77 2.09 -0.70
CA TYR A 11 9.70 2.93 -1.21
C TYR A 11 9.64 4.24 -0.45
N MET A 12 9.37 5.33 -1.16
CA MET A 12 9.13 6.65 -0.57
C MET A 12 7.67 7.06 -0.81
N MET A 13 7.07 7.64 0.21
CA MET A 13 5.75 8.25 0.15
C MET A 13 5.83 9.72 0.59
N VAL A 14 5.05 10.58 -0.04
CA VAL A 14 4.91 11.99 0.35
C VAL A 14 3.46 12.25 0.73
N SER A 15 2.98 11.52 1.74
CA SER A 15 1.58 11.64 2.15
C SER A 15 1.43 12.60 3.35
N GLY A 16 0.81 13.75 3.11
CA GLY A 16 0.32 14.67 4.14
C GLY A 16 -1.21 14.63 4.17
N SER A 17 -1.82 14.51 5.36
CA SER A 17 -3.27 14.66 5.48
C SER A 17 -3.64 16.12 5.23
N SER A 18 -4.45 16.38 4.20
CA SER A 18 -4.93 17.71 3.85
C SER A 18 -6.43 17.66 3.58
N ALA A 19 -7.15 18.73 3.90
CA ALA A 19 -8.56 18.88 3.54
C ALA A 19 -8.77 18.91 2.01
N HIS A 20 -7.69 19.13 1.24
CA HIS A 20 -7.70 19.19 -0.22
C HIS A 20 -7.12 17.94 -0.88
N SER A 21 -6.99 16.83 -0.14
CA SER A 21 -6.59 15.55 -0.70
C SER A 21 -7.63 15.05 -1.71
N LEU A 22 -7.17 14.60 -2.88
CA LEU A 22 -8.03 13.98 -3.88
C LEU A 22 -8.19 12.49 -3.58
N CYS A 23 -9.41 12.10 -3.25
CA CYS A 23 -9.79 10.72 -3.02
C CYS A 23 -10.60 10.19 -4.20
N LEU A 24 -10.33 8.96 -4.60
CA LEU A 24 -11.04 8.25 -5.66
C LEU A 24 -11.64 6.97 -5.10
N ASP A 25 -12.89 6.68 -5.46
CA ASP A 25 -13.46 5.38 -5.20
C ASP A 25 -12.92 4.38 -6.22
N VAL A 26 -12.24 3.34 -5.71
CA VAL A 26 -11.61 2.31 -6.51
C VAL A 26 -12.06 0.94 -6.03
N GLU A 27 -11.95 -0.05 -6.92
CA GLU A 27 -12.23 -1.44 -6.58
C GLU A 27 -10.92 -2.24 -6.58
N ILE A 28 -10.65 -2.93 -5.47
CA ILE A 28 -9.56 -3.89 -5.37
C ILE A 28 -10.14 -5.29 -5.54
N LYS A 29 -9.64 -6.02 -6.53
CA LYS A 29 -9.97 -7.43 -6.75
C LYS A 29 -8.80 -8.32 -6.33
N THR A 30 -9.07 -9.21 -5.39
CA THR A 30 -8.10 -10.22 -4.97
C THR A 30 -8.00 -11.34 -6.00
N MET A 31 -6.80 -11.86 -6.22
CA MET A 31 -6.58 -12.87 -7.26
C MET A 31 -6.85 -14.30 -6.78
N ASP A 32 -6.61 -14.55 -5.50
CA ASP A 32 -6.75 -15.85 -4.85
C ASP A 32 -8.21 -16.18 -4.53
N THR A 33 -8.95 -15.23 -3.94
CA THR A 33 -10.36 -15.44 -3.55
C THR A 33 -11.35 -14.84 -4.56
N ARG A 34 -10.88 -14.02 -5.51
CA ARG A 34 -11.71 -13.27 -6.47
C ARG A 34 -12.73 -12.34 -5.80
N GLN A 35 -12.53 -12.03 -4.52
CA GLN A 35 -13.33 -11.05 -3.81
C GLN A 35 -12.99 -9.65 -4.28
N ASN A 36 -14.03 -8.82 -4.39
CA ASN A 36 -13.92 -7.41 -4.69
C ASN A 36 -14.18 -6.60 -3.42
N CYS A 37 -13.40 -5.54 -3.23
CA CYS A 37 -13.57 -4.59 -2.15
C CYS A 37 -13.53 -3.17 -2.71
N GLY A 38 -14.62 -2.42 -2.51
CA GLY A 38 -14.65 -0.99 -2.79
C GLY A 38 -13.93 -0.23 -1.68
N VAL A 39 -13.00 0.64 -2.06
CA VAL A 39 -12.24 1.47 -1.13
C VAL A 39 -12.06 2.88 -1.68
N THR A 40 -12.12 3.86 -0.80
CA THR A 40 -11.72 5.23 -1.13
C THR A 40 -10.21 5.35 -0.97
N ALA A 41 -9.51 5.53 -2.09
CA ALA A 41 -8.05 5.62 -2.15
C ALA A 41 -7.57 7.06 -2.38
N LEU A 42 -6.41 7.40 -1.80
CA LEU A 42 -5.76 8.69 -2.01
C LEU A 42 -4.98 8.67 -3.34
N LEU A 43 -5.21 9.63 -4.23
CA LEU A 43 -4.34 9.86 -5.37
C LEU A 43 -3.14 10.70 -4.93
N ASP A 44 -1.98 10.06 -4.79
CA ASP A 44 -0.75 10.68 -4.32
C ASP A 44 0.35 10.63 -5.40
N SER A 45 0.64 11.77 -6.03
CA SER A 45 1.72 11.88 -7.02
C SER A 45 3.12 11.77 -6.40
N GLY A 46 3.24 11.85 -5.07
CA GLY A 46 4.48 11.65 -4.34
C GLY A 46 4.75 10.21 -3.94
N ALA A 47 3.83 9.28 -4.21
CA ALA A 47 4.01 7.86 -3.96
C ALA A 47 4.72 7.19 -5.15
N THR A 48 5.77 6.40 -4.90
CA THR A 48 6.47 5.66 -5.97
C THR A 48 5.74 4.36 -6.38
N GLY A 49 4.63 4.04 -5.73
CA GLY A 49 3.90 2.78 -5.94
C GLY A 49 2.52 2.80 -5.30
N LEU A 50 1.89 1.63 -5.25
CA LEU A 50 0.61 1.43 -4.58
C LEU A 50 0.84 0.93 -3.17
N PHE A 51 0.09 1.47 -2.22
CA PHE A 51 0.21 1.13 -0.81
C PHE A 51 -1.16 0.86 -0.22
N LEU A 52 -1.23 -0.16 0.64
CA LEU A 52 -2.40 -0.42 1.48
C LEU A 52 -2.07 -0.19 2.95
N TYR A 53 -3.07 0.27 3.68
CA TYR A 53 -3.00 0.32 5.14
C TYR A 53 -3.03 -1.10 5.71
N LEU A 54 -2.18 -1.38 6.70
CA LEU A 54 -2.14 -2.70 7.34
C LEU A 54 -3.50 -3.06 7.96
N GLU A 55 -4.22 -2.09 8.53
CA GLU A 55 -5.55 -2.34 9.08
C GLU A 55 -6.59 -2.68 8.01
N PHE A 56 -6.47 -2.11 6.81
CA PHE A 56 -7.34 -2.49 5.70
C PHE A 56 -7.18 -3.98 5.35
N ILE A 57 -5.94 -4.47 5.31
CA ILE A 57 -5.63 -5.88 5.06
C ILE A 57 -6.23 -6.78 6.14
N LYS A 58 -6.06 -6.41 7.42
CA LYS A 58 -6.62 -7.17 8.55
C LYS A 58 -8.14 -7.19 8.53
N CYS A 59 -8.80 -6.05 8.31
CA CYS A 59 -10.25 -5.93 8.29
C CYS A 59 -10.90 -6.74 7.17
N HIS A 60 -10.25 -6.83 6.01
CA HIS A 60 -10.77 -7.57 4.85
C HIS A 60 -10.20 -8.99 4.74
N GLY A 61 -9.38 -9.43 5.70
CA GLY A 61 -8.80 -10.77 5.71
C GLY A 61 -7.97 -11.08 4.45
N LEU A 62 -7.27 -10.08 3.88
CA LEU A 62 -6.51 -10.30 2.65
C LEU A 62 -5.33 -11.25 2.92
N THR A 63 -5.14 -12.23 2.04
CA THR A 63 -4.02 -13.17 2.12
C THR A 63 -2.71 -12.42 1.97
N MET A 64 -1.84 -12.53 2.97
CA MET A 64 -0.50 -11.95 2.96
C MET A 64 0.57 -13.03 2.92
N GLN A 65 1.59 -12.83 2.08
CA GLN A 65 2.83 -13.59 2.13
C GLN A 65 3.95 -12.70 2.69
N PRO A 66 4.61 -13.08 3.79
CA PRO A 66 5.76 -12.34 4.30
C PRO A 66 6.86 -12.24 3.25
N LEU A 67 7.43 -11.04 3.09
CA LEU A 67 8.61 -10.85 2.26
C LEU A 67 9.84 -11.45 2.96
N PRO A 68 10.79 -12.04 2.21
CA PRO A 68 12.04 -12.55 2.78
C PRO A 68 12.86 -11.48 3.51
N LYS A 69 12.74 -10.22 3.06
CA LYS A 69 13.34 -9.04 3.69
C LYS A 69 12.26 -7.95 3.75
N PRO A 70 12.03 -7.30 4.91
CA PRO A 70 11.15 -6.15 5.00
C PRO A 70 11.60 -5.05 4.04
N ILE A 71 10.65 -4.43 3.33
CA ILE A 71 10.92 -3.25 2.51
C ILE A 71 10.54 -2.03 3.32
N PRO A 72 11.49 -1.15 3.64
CA PRO A 72 11.18 0.05 4.38
C PRO A 72 10.38 1.03 3.51
N VAL A 73 9.30 1.53 4.08
CA VAL A 73 8.46 2.61 3.53
C VAL A 73 8.67 3.82 4.42
N TYR A 74 9.17 4.91 3.85
CA TYR A 74 9.38 6.16 4.58
C TYR A 74 8.46 7.26 4.05
N ASN A 75 7.87 8.02 4.96
CA ASN A 75 7.37 9.35 4.63
C ASN A 75 8.55 10.35 4.54
N ILE A 76 8.35 11.52 3.91
CA ILE A 76 9.35 12.61 3.87
C ILE A 76 9.80 13.07 5.26
N ASP A 77 8.89 13.03 6.24
CA ASP A 77 9.18 13.29 7.65
C ASP A 77 9.98 12.15 8.34
N LYS A 78 10.30 11.08 7.60
CA LYS A 78 10.97 9.85 8.04
C LYS A 78 10.25 9.12 9.17
N MET A 79 8.98 9.43 9.43
CA MET A 79 8.18 8.72 10.42
C MET A 79 7.64 7.42 9.83
N PRO A 80 7.82 6.27 10.52
CA PRO A 80 7.25 5.01 10.06
C PRO A 80 5.72 5.04 10.22
N LYS A 81 4.99 4.75 9.14
CA LYS A 81 3.55 4.44 9.20
C LYS A 81 3.33 2.95 8.98
N ALA A 82 2.27 2.40 9.58
CA ALA A 82 1.85 1.01 9.40
C ALA A 82 1.17 0.82 8.03
N GLN A 83 1.96 0.93 6.96
CA GLN A 83 1.54 0.78 5.57
C GLN A 83 2.42 -0.28 4.89
N LEU A 84 1.86 -0.93 3.88
CA LEU A 84 2.51 -1.98 3.13
C LEU A 84 2.47 -1.63 1.65
N ALA A 85 3.62 -1.75 0.98
CA ALA A 85 3.71 -1.68 -0.47
C ALA A 85 3.11 -2.94 -1.09
N LEU A 86 2.36 -2.77 -2.18
CA LEU A 86 1.82 -3.85 -3.00
C LEU A 86 2.82 -4.35 -4.05
#